data_AF-A0A7X6XAA5-F1
#
_entry.id   AF-A0A7X6XAA5-F1
#
_cell.length_a   1.000
_cell.length_b   1.000
_cell.length_c   1.000
_cell.angle_alpha   90.00
_cell.angle_beta   90.00
_cell.angle_gamma   90.00
#
_symmetry.space_group_name_H-M   'P 1'
#
loop_
_entity.id
_entity.type
_entity.pdbx_description
1 polymer ?
#
loop_
_entity_poly.entity_id
_entity_poly.type
_entity_poly.pdbx_seq_one_letter_code
_entity_poly.pdbx_strand_id
1 'polypeptide(L)'
;DGTITYTVLSKGFYADSQNEFTITIDTTTNTIVEVVNTVFSDTVGFGDAATTTEHLAKYAGLSAIEESNVDVVSGATFTSKSLDNAVKFALGLYGEREIAIPPVEVDGVITYTVSATGFYPDFKNTFEVSIDTATDTIVSVVNTSFNDTVGIGDAAISEEHLAAFAGLSVTEDLSVDVVAGATVTSKSVSSAVADAIAQYNERGE
;
A
#
# COMPACT_ATOMS: atom_id res chain seq x y z
N ASP A 1 4.65 -16.79 3.98
CA ASP A 1 4.12 -16.93 2.61
C ASP A 1 2.61 -16.84 2.69
N GLY A 2 1.89 -15.83 2.23
CA GLY A 2 2.20 -14.55 1.59
C GLY A 2 0.82 -13.96 1.30
N THR A 3 -0.06 -13.95 2.30
CA THR A 3 -1.48 -13.64 2.14
C THR A 3 -1.99 -12.88 3.35
N ILE A 4 -2.94 -11.97 3.15
CA ILE A 4 -3.69 -11.29 4.20
C ILE A 4 -5.18 -11.55 4.00
N THR A 5 -5.91 -11.76 5.09
CA THR A 5 -7.35 -12.01 5.08
C THR A 5 -8.10 -10.91 5.80
N TYR A 6 -9.13 -10.39 5.15
CA TYR A 6 -10.07 -9.41 5.72
C TYR A 6 -11.42 -10.08 5.95
N THR A 7 -11.98 -9.89 7.15
CA THR A 7 -13.40 -10.17 7.41
C THR A 7 -14.18 -8.87 7.26
N VAL A 8 -15.14 -8.85 6.33
CA VAL A 8 -15.91 -7.65 6.00
C VAL A 8 -17.39 -7.92 6.19
N LEU A 9 -18.02 -7.09 7.02
CA LEU A 9 -19.47 -7.03 7.16
C LEU A 9 -20.02 -6.04 6.14
N SER A 10 -20.92 -6.49 5.28
CA SER A 10 -21.52 -5.68 4.23
C SER A 10 -23.03 -5.75 4.29
N LYS A 11 -23.69 -4.61 4.01
CA LYS A 11 -25.15 -4.50 4.09
C LYS A 11 -25.83 -5.53 3.18
N GLY A 12 -26.77 -6.30 3.74
CA GLY A 12 -27.61 -7.25 3.02
C GLY A 12 -28.88 -6.63 2.43
N PHE A 13 -29.82 -7.46 2.02
CA PHE A 13 -31.11 -7.08 1.44
C PHE A 13 -32.04 -6.39 2.46
N TYR A 14 -32.11 -6.93 3.67
CA TYR A 14 -32.95 -6.36 4.73
C TYR A 14 -32.23 -5.19 5.41
N ALA A 15 -33.01 -4.22 5.92
CA ALA A 15 -32.49 -2.97 6.47
C ALA A 15 -31.41 -3.17 7.54
N ASP A 16 -31.61 -4.18 8.41
CA ASP A 16 -30.74 -4.49 9.55
C ASP A 16 -29.95 -5.80 9.36
N SER A 17 -29.82 -6.27 8.12
CA SER A 17 -29.07 -7.49 7.78
C SER A 17 -27.67 -7.16 7.24
N GLN A 18 -26.71 -8.01 7.57
CA GLN A 18 -25.33 -7.94 7.07
C GLN A 18 -24.87 -9.33 6.64
N ASN A 19 -24.35 -9.42 5.43
CA ASN A 19 -23.58 -10.56 4.99
C ASN A 19 -22.14 -10.40 5.49
N GLU A 20 -21.52 -11.50 5.90
CA GLU A 20 -20.09 -11.54 6.25
C GLU A 20 -19.32 -12.25 5.16
N PHE A 21 -18.23 -11.62 4.72
CA PHE A 21 -17.32 -12.20 3.73
C PHE A 21 -15.90 -12.23 4.29
N THR A 22 -15.18 -13.31 4.02
CA THR A 22 -13.72 -13.35 4.17
C THR A 22 -13.08 -13.22 2.79
N ILE A 23 -12.21 -12.23 2.63
CA ILE A 23 -11.47 -11.97 1.39
C ILE A 23 -9.99 -12.17 1.70
N THR A 24 -9.36 -13.11 0.99
CA THR A 24 -7.93 -13.38 1.11
C THR A 24 -7.21 -12.80 -0.11
N ILE A 25 -6.15 -12.03 0.13
CA ILE A 25 -5.34 -11.38 -0.89
C ILE A 25 -3.90 -11.88 -0.76
N ASP A 26 -3.31 -12.27 -1.88
CA ASP A 26 -1.91 -12.63 -1.99
C ASP A 26 -1.05 -11.36 -1.97
N THR A 27 -0.14 -11.28 -0.99
CA THR A 27 0.69 -10.12 -0.73
C THR A 27 1.87 -9.97 -1.67
N THR A 28 2.17 -11.01 -2.46
CA THR A 28 3.28 -11.02 -3.41
C THR A 28 2.80 -10.57 -4.80
N THR A 29 1.61 -11.01 -5.19
CA THR A 29 1.00 -10.69 -6.49
C THR A 29 0.00 -9.54 -6.42
N ASN A 30 -0.41 -9.12 -5.21
CA ASN A 30 -1.45 -8.12 -4.97
C ASN A 30 -2.80 -8.49 -5.60
N THR A 31 -3.14 -9.78 -5.61
CA THR A 31 -4.38 -10.30 -6.20
C THR A 31 -5.24 -11.04 -5.18
N ILE A 32 -6.56 -11.01 -5.36
CA ILE A 32 -7.49 -11.83 -4.55
C ILE A 32 -7.22 -13.31 -4.83
N VAL A 33 -7.03 -14.08 -3.75
CA VAL A 33 -6.93 -15.54 -3.78
C VAL A 33 -8.31 -16.16 -3.70
N GLU A 34 -9.12 -15.71 -2.75
CA GLU A 34 -10.40 -16.32 -2.43
C GLU A 34 -11.37 -15.31 -1.80
N VAL A 35 -12.65 -15.48 -2.09
CA VAL A 35 -13.76 -14.85 -1.37
C VAL A 35 -14.70 -15.94 -0.86
N VAL A 36 -15.04 -15.90 0.42
CA VAL A 36 -16.00 -16.83 1.03
C VAL A 36 -17.08 -16.03 1.75
N ASN A 37 -18.34 -16.40 1.55
CA ASN A 37 -19.44 -15.88 2.37
C ASN A 37 -19.57 -16.75 3.63
N THR A 38 -19.16 -16.21 4.78
CA THR A 38 -19.16 -16.93 6.05
C THR A 38 -20.49 -16.80 6.79
N VAL A 39 -21.20 -15.69 6.60
CA VAL A 39 -22.55 -15.48 7.13
C VAL A 39 -23.43 -14.92 6.01
N PHE A 40 -24.46 -15.68 5.65
CA PHE A 40 -25.49 -15.24 4.70
C PHE A 40 -26.73 -14.78 5.47
N SER A 41 -27.21 -13.57 5.18
CA SER A 41 -28.37 -12.97 5.87
C SER A 41 -29.54 -12.61 4.95
N ASP A 42 -29.42 -12.87 3.65
CA ASP A 42 -30.44 -12.51 2.67
C ASP A 42 -31.45 -13.67 2.45
N THR A 43 -32.33 -13.53 1.47
CA THR A 43 -33.34 -14.55 1.17
C THR A 43 -32.72 -15.76 0.46
N VAL A 44 -32.74 -16.93 1.10
CA VAL A 44 -32.32 -18.22 0.51
C VAL A 44 -33.19 -18.57 -0.70
N GLY A 45 -32.59 -19.13 -1.75
CA GLY A 45 -33.22 -19.39 -3.05
C GLY A 45 -33.29 -18.17 -3.97
N PHE A 46 -32.76 -17.02 -3.54
CA PHE A 46 -32.68 -15.80 -4.33
C PHE A 46 -31.28 -15.18 -4.21
N GLY A 47 -30.95 -14.63 -3.03
CA GLY A 47 -29.69 -13.91 -2.80
C GLY A 47 -28.46 -14.82 -2.82
N ASP A 48 -28.61 -16.06 -2.35
CA ASP A 48 -27.57 -17.09 -2.29
C ASP A 48 -27.03 -17.49 -3.67
N ALA A 49 -27.77 -17.21 -4.75
CA ALA A 49 -27.24 -17.35 -6.10
C ALA A 49 -25.97 -16.49 -6.35
N ALA A 50 -25.83 -15.36 -5.64
CA ALA A 50 -24.64 -14.50 -5.70
C ALA A 50 -23.49 -14.98 -4.80
N THR A 51 -23.70 -15.98 -3.94
CA THR A 51 -22.67 -16.50 -3.02
C THR A 51 -22.28 -17.95 -3.30
N THR A 52 -22.68 -18.47 -4.47
CA THR A 52 -22.21 -19.78 -4.94
C THR A 52 -20.70 -19.78 -5.14
N THR A 53 -20.05 -20.91 -4.87
CA THR A 53 -18.60 -21.06 -5.08
C THR A 53 -18.16 -20.67 -6.49
N GLU A 54 -18.95 -21.02 -7.51
CA GLU A 54 -18.67 -20.65 -8.91
C GLU A 54 -18.70 -19.13 -9.13
N HIS A 55 -19.65 -18.42 -8.51
CA HIS A 55 -19.73 -16.97 -8.64
C HIS A 55 -18.61 -16.27 -7.87
N LEU A 56 -18.33 -16.69 -6.63
CA LEU A 56 -17.27 -16.13 -5.80
C LEU A 56 -15.87 -16.31 -6.43
N ALA A 57 -15.64 -17.43 -7.14
CA ALA A 57 -14.39 -17.69 -7.83
C ALA A 57 -14.05 -16.66 -8.93
N LYS A 58 -15.05 -15.90 -9.42
CA LYS A 58 -14.83 -14.85 -10.43
C LYS A 58 -14.01 -13.67 -9.90
N TYR A 59 -13.90 -13.52 -8.58
CA TYR A 59 -13.09 -12.46 -7.97
C TYR A 59 -11.60 -12.85 -7.86
N ALA A 60 -11.26 -14.12 -8.00
CA ALA A 60 -9.87 -14.56 -7.92
C ALA A 60 -9.03 -13.93 -9.04
N GLY A 61 -7.84 -13.44 -8.69
CA GLY A 61 -6.91 -12.76 -9.61
C GLY A 61 -7.15 -11.26 -9.78
N LEU A 62 -8.25 -10.69 -9.27
CA LEU A 62 -8.50 -9.25 -9.36
C LEU A 62 -7.62 -8.47 -8.38
N SER A 63 -7.16 -7.28 -8.79
CA SER A 63 -6.17 -6.49 -8.04
C SER A 63 -6.57 -5.03 -7.77
N ALA A 64 -7.54 -4.50 -8.53
CA ALA A 64 -7.98 -3.11 -8.41
C ALA A 64 -9.49 -2.99 -8.18
N ILE A 65 -9.89 -1.93 -7.47
CA ILE A 65 -11.30 -1.59 -7.16
C ILE A 65 -12.17 -1.49 -8.43
N GLU A 66 -11.59 -0.96 -9.52
CA GLU A 66 -12.29 -0.81 -10.80
C GLU A 66 -12.52 -2.14 -11.52
N GLU A 67 -11.58 -3.09 -11.36
CA GLU A 67 -11.64 -4.44 -11.92
C GLU A 67 -12.58 -5.35 -11.10
N SER A 68 -12.79 -5.04 -9.82
CA SER A 68 -13.54 -5.88 -8.89
C SER A 68 -15.07 -5.82 -9.05
N ASN A 69 -15.57 -5.29 -10.16
CA ASN A 69 -16.99 -5.30 -10.50
C ASN A 69 -17.31 -6.59 -11.27
N VAL A 70 -17.80 -7.61 -10.58
CA VAL A 70 -18.27 -8.84 -11.21
C VAL A 70 -19.74 -8.69 -11.59
N ASP A 71 -20.16 -9.34 -12.68
CA ASP A 71 -21.54 -9.27 -13.16
C ASP A 71 -22.57 -9.58 -12.07
N VAL A 72 -23.55 -8.69 -11.91
CA VAL A 72 -24.67 -8.88 -10.98
C VAL A 72 -25.46 -10.14 -11.34
N VAL A 73 -25.75 -10.97 -10.34
CA VAL A 73 -26.59 -12.16 -10.52
C VAL A 73 -28.06 -11.76 -10.56
N SER A 74 -28.75 -12.16 -11.63
CA SER A 74 -30.18 -11.89 -11.82
C SER A 74 -30.99 -12.48 -10.66
N GLY A 75 -31.88 -11.67 -10.08
CA GLY A 75 -32.67 -12.04 -8.90
C GLY A 75 -31.93 -11.91 -7.55
N ALA A 76 -30.63 -11.64 -7.56
CA ALA A 76 -29.78 -11.53 -6.37
C ALA A 76 -29.06 -10.17 -6.25
N THR A 77 -29.61 -9.11 -6.86
CA THR A 77 -28.92 -7.82 -7.04
C THR A 77 -28.39 -7.20 -5.76
N PHE A 78 -29.12 -7.31 -4.65
CA PHE A 78 -28.66 -6.76 -3.36
C PHE A 78 -27.48 -7.54 -2.80
N THR A 79 -27.51 -8.86 -2.87
CA THR A 79 -26.39 -9.71 -2.43
C THR A 79 -25.16 -9.53 -3.32
N SER A 80 -25.32 -9.43 -4.64
CA SER A 80 -24.19 -9.12 -5.53
C SER A 80 -23.53 -7.78 -5.19
N LYS A 81 -24.31 -6.72 -4.94
CA LYS A 81 -23.77 -5.43 -4.50
C LYS A 81 -23.12 -5.51 -3.12
N SER A 82 -23.68 -6.30 -2.21
CA SER A 82 -23.12 -6.54 -0.88
C SER A 82 -21.71 -7.14 -0.99
N LEU A 83 -21.57 -8.16 -1.85
CA LEU A 83 -20.32 -8.83 -2.17
C LEU A 83 -19.31 -7.89 -2.85
N ASP A 84 -19.71 -7.16 -3.92
CA ASP A 84 -18.84 -6.18 -4.59
C ASP A 84 -18.30 -5.14 -3.61
N ASN A 85 -19.16 -4.61 -2.73
CA ASN A 85 -18.75 -3.63 -1.73
C ASN A 85 -17.77 -4.22 -0.72
N ALA A 86 -17.98 -5.46 -0.29
CA ALA A 86 -17.07 -6.15 0.63
C ALA A 86 -15.69 -6.34 0.02
N VAL A 87 -15.64 -6.76 -1.25
CA VAL A 87 -14.40 -6.94 -2.01
C VAL A 87 -13.68 -5.61 -2.20
N LYS A 88 -14.39 -4.56 -2.64
CA LYS A 88 -13.80 -3.22 -2.82
C LYS A 88 -13.25 -2.66 -1.52
N PHE A 89 -13.97 -2.86 -0.41
CA PHE A 89 -13.50 -2.43 0.90
C PHE A 89 -12.22 -3.17 1.31
N ALA A 90 -12.16 -4.49 1.11
CA ALA A 90 -10.95 -5.27 1.37
C ALA A 90 -9.77 -4.84 0.48
N LEU A 91 -9.99 -4.63 -0.82
CA LEU A 91 -8.99 -4.12 -1.75
C LEU A 91 -8.52 -2.69 -1.40
N GLY A 92 -9.42 -1.83 -0.95
CA GLY A 92 -9.09 -0.49 -0.47
C GLY A 92 -8.19 -0.53 0.76
N LEU A 93 -8.58 -1.28 1.79
CA LEU A 93 -7.75 -1.50 2.99
C LEU A 93 -6.40 -2.15 2.65
N TYR A 94 -6.38 -3.03 1.66
CA TYR A 94 -5.16 -3.66 1.19
C TYR A 94 -4.24 -2.67 0.48
N GLY A 95 -4.78 -1.82 -0.40
CA GLY A 95 -4.04 -0.80 -1.13
C GLY A 95 -3.52 0.34 -0.24
N GLU A 96 -4.18 0.61 0.88
CA GLU A 96 -3.68 1.53 1.92
C GLU A 96 -2.60 0.92 2.80
N ARG A 97 -2.34 -0.39 2.70
CA ARG A 97 -1.28 -1.03 3.46
C ARG A 97 0.09 -0.59 2.92
N GLU A 98 0.99 -0.25 3.83
CA GLU A 98 2.40 -0.14 3.53
C GLU A 98 2.94 -1.53 3.11
N ILE A 99 3.12 -1.72 1.81
CA ILE A 99 3.76 -2.93 1.27
C ILE A 99 5.25 -2.73 1.42
N ALA A 100 5.92 -3.63 2.15
CA ALA A 100 7.37 -3.71 2.15
C ALA A 100 7.81 -4.13 0.73
N ILE A 101 8.32 -3.17 -0.04
CA ILE A 101 8.90 -3.41 -1.35
C ILE A 101 10.33 -3.91 -1.09
N PRO A 102 10.69 -5.12 -1.54
CA PRO A 102 12.03 -5.65 -1.29
C PRO A 102 13.08 -4.73 -1.95
N PRO A 103 14.23 -4.50 -1.29
CA PRO A 103 15.30 -3.71 -1.89
C PRO A 103 15.80 -4.34 -3.19
N VAL A 104 16.11 -3.51 -4.18
CA VAL A 104 16.57 -3.94 -5.50
C VAL A 104 18.06 -3.68 -5.62
N GLU A 105 18.86 -4.71 -5.91
CA GLU A 105 20.31 -4.58 -6.12
C GLU A 105 20.66 -4.67 -7.61
N VAL A 106 21.29 -3.62 -8.14
CA VAL A 106 21.79 -3.54 -9.53
C VAL A 106 23.20 -2.98 -9.50
N ASP A 107 24.15 -3.72 -10.08
CA ASP A 107 25.55 -3.31 -10.23
C ASP A 107 26.22 -2.79 -8.93
N GLY A 108 25.91 -3.42 -7.79
CA GLY A 108 26.47 -3.06 -6.49
C GLY A 108 25.81 -1.85 -5.82
N VAL A 109 24.71 -1.35 -6.39
CA VAL A 109 23.86 -0.32 -5.78
C VAL A 109 22.56 -0.97 -5.33
N ILE A 110 22.16 -0.74 -4.08
CA ILE A 110 20.88 -1.21 -3.54
C ILE A 110 19.93 -0.03 -3.40
N THR A 111 18.74 -0.17 -3.99
CA THR A 111 17.66 0.81 -3.88
C THR A 111 16.60 0.31 -2.90
N TYR A 112 16.34 1.11 -1.87
CA TYR A 112 15.29 0.90 -0.88
C TYR A 112 14.10 1.79 -1.20
N THR A 113 12.89 1.23 -1.20
CA THR A 113 11.66 2.03 -1.22
C THR A 113 11.12 2.15 0.19
N VAL A 114 11.10 3.38 0.71
CA VAL A 114 10.79 3.69 2.10
C VAL A 114 9.70 4.74 2.17
N SER A 115 8.90 4.72 3.23
CA SER A 115 7.84 5.72 3.44
C SER A 115 7.99 6.40 4.80
N ALA A 116 7.83 7.71 4.81
CA ALA A 116 7.95 8.53 6.01
C ALA A 116 6.74 9.43 6.19
N THR A 117 6.34 9.63 7.44
CA THR A 117 5.28 10.58 7.78
C THR A 117 5.70 12.00 7.38
N GLY A 118 4.81 12.70 6.70
CA GLY A 118 4.98 14.10 6.30
C GLY A 118 4.16 15.05 7.15
N PHE A 119 3.67 16.12 6.54
CA PHE A 119 2.74 17.07 7.13
C PHE A 119 1.40 16.43 7.51
N TYR A 120 0.89 15.51 6.69
CA TYR A 120 -0.31 14.77 7.00
C TYR A 120 0.05 13.41 7.63
N PRO A 121 -0.38 13.12 8.86
CA PRO A 121 0.03 11.92 9.58
C PRO A 121 -0.47 10.62 8.90
N ASP A 122 -1.64 10.69 8.28
CA ASP A 122 -2.31 9.55 7.67
C ASP A 122 -1.86 9.30 6.21
N PHE A 123 -1.13 10.26 5.61
CA PHE A 123 -0.66 10.16 4.22
C PHE A 123 0.87 10.31 4.18
N LYS A 124 1.56 9.16 4.09
CA LYS A 124 3.03 9.13 4.07
C LYS A 124 3.59 9.59 2.72
N ASN A 125 4.76 10.21 2.73
CA ASN A 125 5.57 10.41 1.53
C ASN A 125 6.39 9.14 1.26
N THR A 126 6.59 8.79 -0.01
CA THR A 126 7.39 7.62 -0.42
C THR A 126 8.62 8.06 -1.17
N PHE A 127 9.75 7.42 -0.87
CA PHE A 127 11.06 7.72 -1.45
C PHE A 127 11.77 6.46 -1.92
N GLU A 128 12.58 6.61 -2.95
CA GLU A 128 13.62 5.66 -3.33
C GLU A 128 14.98 6.20 -2.89
N VAL A 129 15.71 5.42 -2.11
CA VAL A 129 17.05 5.75 -1.60
C VAL A 129 18.02 4.68 -2.11
N SER A 130 18.98 5.10 -2.92
CA SER A 130 20.00 4.20 -3.49
C SER A 130 21.31 4.34 -2.74
N ILE A 131 21.94 3.21 -2.38
CA ILE A 131 23.18 3.15 -1.59
C ILE A 131 24.19 2.29 -2.35
N ASP A 132 25.40 2.81 -2.55
CA ASP A 132 26.53 2.09 -3.15
C ASP A 132 27.19 1.18 -2.09
N THR A 133 27.24 -0.12 -2.37
CA THR A 133 27.76 -1.14 -1.45
C THR A 133 29.28 -1.19 -1.38
N ALA A 134 29.99 -0.59 -2.34
CA ALA A 134 31.45 -0.56 -2.36
C ALA A 134 32.01 0.62 -1.55
N THR A 135 31.27 1.73 -1.49
CA THR A 135 31.69 2.95 -0.79
C THR A 135 30.88 3.26 0.46
N ASP A 136 29.79 2.54 0.72
CA ASP A 136 28.85 2.82 1.82
C ASP A 136 28.35 4.27 1.77
N THR A 137 27.98 4.75 0.57
CA THR A 137 27.49 6.13 0.38
C THR A 137 26.16 6.15 -0.35
N ILE A 138 25.34 7.15 -0.03
CA ILE A 138 24.09 7.42 -0.77
C ILE A 138 24.43 7.84 -2.20
N VAL A 139 23.82 7.17 -3.17
CA VAL A 139 23.89 7.52 -4.61
C VAL A 139 22.82 8.55 -4.95
N SER A 140 21.58 8.32 -4.49
CA SER A 140 20.45 9.21 -4.79
C SER A 140 19.33 9.08 -3.77
N VAL A 141 18.55 10.15 -3.63
CA VAL A 141 17.25 10.17 -2.95
C VAL A 141 16.24 10.74 -3.94
N VAL A 142 15.14 10.04 -4.16
CA VAL A 142 14.07 10.45 -5.09
C VAL A 142 12.73 10.33 -4.37
N ASN A 143 11.91 11.38 -4.42
CA ASN A 143 10.52 11.27 -3.97
C ASN A 143 9.68 10.64 -5.10
N THR A 144 9.02 9.53 -4.80
CA THR A 144 8.16 8.81 -5.76
C THR A 144 6.68 9.02 -5.49
N SER A 145 6.32 9.39 -4.26
CA SER A 145 4.97 9.85 -3.91
C SER A 145 5.06 11.01 -2.92
N PHE A 146 4.50 12.15 -3.31
CA PHE A 146 4.39 13.33 -2.48
C PHE A 146 2.94 13.49 -2.01
N ASN A 147 2.74 13.46 -0.70
CA ASN A 147 1.42 13.52 -0.08
C ASN A 147 1.28 14.71 0.88
N ASP A 148 2.25 15.63 0.89
CA ASP A 148 2.21 16.87 1.67
C ASP A 148 1.49 18.01 0.92
N THR A 149 1.47 19.21 1.51
CA THR A 149 0.82 20.38 0.90
C THR A 149 1.61 20.89 -0.31
N VAL A 150 1.05 20.71 -1.51
CA VAL A 150 1.60 21.23 -2.77
C VAL A 150 1.83 22.75 -2.69
N GLY A 151 2.97 23.21 -3.18
CA GLY A 151 3.41 24.61 -3.14
C GLY A 151 4.01 25.05 -1.80
N ILE A 152 4.02 24.19 -0.78
CA ILE A 152 4.66 24.44 0.51
C ILE A 152 5.78 23.43 0.75
N GLY A 153 5.44 22.13 0.76
CA GLY A 153 6.40 21.05 1.02
C GLY A 153 7.34 20.76 -0.14
N ASP A 154 6.94 21.11 -1.37
CA ASP A 154 7.65 20.77 -2.62
C ASP A 154 9.12 21.18 -2.62
N ALA A 155 9.45 22.30 -1.97
CA ALA A 155 10.83 22.78 -1.90
C ALA A 155 11.78 21.76 -1.23
N ALA A 156 11.26 20.98 -0.28
CA ALA A 156 12.02 19.91 0.40
C ALA A 156 12.09 18.59 -0.40
N ILE A 157 11.38 18.46 -1.52
CA ILE A 157 11.55 17.33 -2.45
C ILE A 157 12.11 17.76 -3.80
N SER A 158 12.63 18.99 -3.88
CA SER A 158 13.31 19.48 -5.07
C SER A 158 14.58 18.67 -5.35
N GLU A 159 14.90 18.48 -6.63
CA GLU A 159 16.13 17.78 -7.04
C GLU A 159 17.39 18.39 -6.39
N GLU A 160 17.45 19.71 -6.26
CA GLU A 160 18.56 20.41 -5.61
C GLU A 160 18.71 20.02 -4.14
N HIS A 161 17.61 20.00 -3.38
CA HIS A 161 17.65 19.62 -1.97
C HIS A 161 17.95 18.14 -1.77
N LEU A 162 17.34 17.25 -2.57
CA LEU A 162 17.57 15.82 -2.49
C LEU A 162 18.99 15.42 -2.91
N ALA A 163 19.59 16.16 -3.85
CA ALA A 163 20.99 15.96 -4.25
C ALA A 163 22.00 16.22 -3.12
N ALA A 164 21.61 16.98 -2.08
CA ALA A 164 22.47 17.22 -0.92
C ALA A 164 22.78 15.95 -0.11
N PHE A 165 22.00 14.88 -0.28
CA PHE A 165 22.26 13.58 0.34
C PHE A 165 23.29 12.75 -0.44
N ALA A 166 23.50 13.02 -1.73
CA ALA A 166 24.38 12.22 -2.57
C ALA A 166 25.84 12.34 -2.10
N GLY A 167 26.52 11.19 -2.02
CA GLY A 167 27.89 11.07 -1.56
C GLY A 167 28.07 11.07 -0.03
N LEU A 168 27.00 11.24 0.75
CA LEU A 168 27.10 11.13 2.20
C LEU A 168 27.23 9.67 2.64
N SER A 169 28.06 9.42 3.65
CA SER A 169 28.34 8.10 4.20
C SER A 169 27.18 7.56 5.03
N VAL A 170 26.76 6.31 4.80
CA VAL A 170 25.68 5.66 5.58
C VAL A 170 26.18 5.06 6.90
N THR A 171 27.48 5.15 7.17
CA THR A 171 28.11 4.68 8.41
C THR A 171 28.37 5.80 9.43
N GLU A 172 28.06 7.03 9.07
CA GLU A 172 28.23 8.24 9.88
C GLU A 172 26.89 8.88 10.23
N ASP A 173 26.89 9.81 11.19
CA ASP A 173 25.71 10.63 11.48
C ASP A 173 25.43 11.57 10.30
N LEU A 174 24.31 11.33 9.62
CA LEU A 174 23.86 12.16 8.52
C LEU A 174 23.03 13.35 9.01
N SER A 175 23.32 14.53 8.47
CA SER A 175 22.52 15.72 8.68
C SER A 175 22.52 16.56 7.41
N VAL A 176 21.32 16.82 6.88
CA VAL A 176 21.06 17.77 5.79
C VAL A 176 20.13 18.85 6.34
N ASP A 177 20.44 20.10 6.05
CA ASP A 177 19.67 21.24 6.57
C ASP A 177 18.23 21.23 6.05
N VAL A 178 17.26 21.51 6.92
CA VAL A 178 15.86 21.62 6.50
C VAL A 178 15.64 22.83 5.59
N VAL A 179 14.72 22.69 4.64
CA VAL A 179 14.30 23.81 3.79
C VAL A 179 13.34 24.72 4.55
N ALA A 180 13.64 26.02 4.59
CA ALA A 180 12.79 27.01 5.23
C ALA A 180 11.39 27.05 4.60
N GLY A 181 10.34 26.97 5.42
CA GLY A 181 8.95 26.89 4.95
C GLY A 181 8.47 25.48 4.59
N ALA A 182 9.38 24.51 4.44
CA ALA A 182 9.10 23.11 4.13
C ALA A 182 9.68 22.16 5.20
N THR A 183 9.75 22.61 6.45
CA THR A 183 10.47 21.91 7.54
C THR A 183 9.90 20.53 7.85
N VAL A 184 8.58 20.35 7.81
CA VAL A 184 7.96 19.04 8.10
C VAL A 184 8.29 18.04 7.00
N THR A 185 8.16 18.45 5.75
CA THR A 185 8.56 17.63 4.60
C THR A 185 10.06 17.33 4.60
N SER A 186 10.92 18.30 4.96
CA SER A 186 12.37 18.07 5.06
C SER A 186 12.70 16.98 6.10
N LYS A 187 12.00 16.99 7.25
CA LYS A 187 12.13 15.94 8.26
C LYS A 187 11.61 14.59 7.75
N SER A 188 10.54 14.59 6.95
CA SER A 188 10.04 13.39 6.27
C SER A 188 11.12 12.77 5.38
N VAL A 189 11.84 13.58 4.59
CA VAL A 189 12.98 13.12 3.77
C VAL A 189 14.09 12.54 4.66
N SER A 190 14.52 13.26 5.70
CA SER A 190 15.57 12.76 6.61
C SER A 190 15.18 11.46 7.31
N SER A 191 13.91 11.31 7.71
CA SER A 191 13.39 10.08 8.30
C SER A 191 13.36 8.92 7.30
N ALA A 192 12.97 9.17 6.05
CA ALA A 192 13.02 8.16 4.99
C ALA A 192 14.45 7.68 4.72
N VAL A 193 15.40 8.62 4.60
CA VAL A 193 16.82 8.29 4.42
C VAL A 193 17.36 7.48 5.61
N ALA A 194 17.02 7.85 6.84
CA ALA A 194 17.42 7.11 8.03
C ALA A 194 16.85 5.68 8.05
N ASP A 195 15.60 5.49 7.63
CA ASP A 195 14.97 4.16 7.52
C ASP A 195 15.66 3.29 6.46
N ALA A 196 15.98 3.84 5.29
CA ALA A 196 16.73 3.13 4.25
C ALA A 196 18.12 2.69 4.73
N ILE A 197 18.79 3.54 5.52
CA ILE A 197 20.10 3.21 6.11
C ILE A 197 19.99 2.13 7.17
N ALA A 198 18.95 2.16 8.00
CA ALA A 198 18.69 1.08 8.96
C ALA A 198 18.53 -0.26 8.24
N GLN A 199 17.67 -0.32 7.21
CA GLN A 199 17.49 -1.52 6.40
C GLN A 199 18.78 -1.96 5.69
N TYR A 200 19.60 -1.02 5.22
CA TYR A 200 20.90 -1.31 4.62
C TYR A 200 21.87 -1.97 5.60
N ASN A 201 21.96 -1.44 6.82
CA ASN A 201 22.86 -1.96 7.84
C ASN A 201 22.41 -3.34 8.35
N GLU A 202 21.11 -3.63 8.35
CA GLU A 202 20.56 -4.95 8.70
C GLU A 202 20.91 -6.05 7.69
N ARG A 203 21.29 -5.72 6.43
CA ARG A 203 21.73 -6.71 5.42
C ARG A 203 22.98 -7.49 5.86
N GLY A 204 23.80 -6.90 6.72
CA GLY A 204 25.07 -7.47 7.18
C GLY A 204 24.97 -8.39 8.41
N GLU A 205 23.79 -8.51 9.04
CA GLU A 205 23.52 -9.38 10.20
C GLU A 205 22.97 -10.76 9.78
#